data_AF-A0AAD7D425-F1
#
_entry.id   AF-A0AAD7D425-F1
#
_cell.length_a   1.000
_cell.length_b   1.000
_cell.length_c   1.000
_cell.angle_alpha   90.00
_cell.angle_beta   90.00
_cell.angle_gamma   90.00
#
_symmetry.space_group_name_H-M   'P 1'
#
loop_
_entity.id
_entity.type
_entity.pdbx_description
1 polymer ?
#
loop_
_entity_poly.entity_id
_entity_poly.type
_entity_poly.pdbx_seq_one_letter_code
_entity_poly.pdbx_strand_id
1 'polypeptide(L)'
;MSAEDTIVSDETFLAEVQRLRAQDFELKDASNLLEGHTSIIMHASVFHGLYKRPSEAIRYVVVHDVPDTLSGNILRLRASLPWSPPPQDSLLSLDKLGAIRDDETQIRGYEIRGNDISEISGLSAIPLGLFIEDDDSEEENTADVVAKLSPADVAKLPLIVYDERIHFAKFPRLSSEIVNLLQAKEHKLLNVVDLLGRTDDGRIVFPKLNNHHKLSANTIGVLALKRIFLQLAEALIQLHSIGIIHRDLLPRNILGSSDHQTAYLCDLEVDLGSWECPEIAAALAVQREDLSLVPYSEASDVYMFGRLMTDFILSNATRTRWQGMDGGNWLPPAPFRSVVLDCVKAAPSARLTMCQVKDRLEAIPVPVTK
;
A
#
# COMPACT_ATOMS: atom_id res chain seq x y z
N MET A 1 -6.28 28.70 19.49
CA MET A 1 -7.06 27.46 19.49
C MET A 1 -7.68 27.34 18.12
N SER A 2 -7.04 26.57 17.23
CA SER A 2 -7.64 26.23 15.94
C SER A 2 -8.78 25.23 16.20
N ALA A 3 -9.70 25.06 15.25
CA ALA A 3 -10.85 24.16 15.39
C ALA A 3 -10.46 22.69 15.67
N GLU A 4 -9.19 22.32 15.48
CA GLU A 4 -8.64 20.97 15.62
C GLU A 4 -8.32 20.57 17.08
N ASP A 5 -8.26 21.51 18.03
CA ASP A 5 -8.00 21.25 19.46
C ASP A 5 -9.26 20.77 20.22
N THR A 6 -10.36 20.53 19.54
CA THR A 6 -11.63 20.13 20.16
C THR A 6 -11.61 18.63 20.46
N ILE A 7 -12.00 18.24 21.69
CA ILE A 7 -12.21 16.83 22.04
C ILE A 7 -13.31 16.28 21.11
N VAL A 8 -12.91 15.43 20.16
CA VAL A 8 -13.84 14.70 19.29
C VAL A 8 -14.27 13.43 20.01
N SER A 9 -15.58 13.22 20.17
CA SER A 9 -16.09 11.97 20.74
C SER A 9 -15.84 10.81 19.77
N ASP A 10 -15.67 9.60 20.30
CA ASP A 10 -15.52 8.39 19.45
C ASP A 10 -16.70 8.21 18.49
N GLU A 11 -17.92 8.58 18.91
CA GLU A 11 -19.11 8.54 18.08
C GLU A 11 -19.01 9.49 16.88
N THR A 12 -18.61 10.75 17.12
CA THR A 12 -18.42 11.75 16.05
C THR A 12 -17.30 11.32 15.09
N PHE A 13 -16.19 10.83 15.63
CA PHE A 13 -15.08 10.32 14.83
C PHE A 13 -15.53 9.14 13.94
N LEU A 14 -16.20 8.15 14.52
CA LEU A 14 -16.64 6.96 13.80
C LEU A 14 -17.71 7.29 12.75
N ALA A 15 -18.65 8.18 13.04
CA ALA A 15 -19.65 8.63 12.09
C ALA A 15 -19.00 9.29 10.85
N GLU A 16 -17.97 10.11 11.05
CA GLU A 16 -17.25 10.73 9.94
C GLU A 16 -16.42 9.71 9.13
N VAL A 17 -15.78 8.75 9.81
CA VAL A 17 -15.10 7.63 9.13
C VAL A 17 -16.10 6.83 8.28
N GLN A 18 -17.28 6.50 8.81
CA GLN A 18 -18.33 5.79 8.08
C GLN A 18 -18.84 6.58 6.88
N ARG A 19 -19.03 7.90 7.04
CA ARG A 19 -19.42 8.79 5.94
C ARG A 19 -18.38 8.79 4.81
N LEU A 20 -17.09 8.88 5.15
CA LEU A 20 -16.00 8.83 4.18
C LEU A 20 -15.94 7.46 3.48
N ARG A 21 -16.11 6.36 4.22
CA ARG A 21 -16.18 5.00 3.64
C ARG A 21 -17.33 4.87 2.65
N ALA A 22 -18.53 5.31 3.03
CA ALA A 22 -19.71 5.24 2.17
C ALA A 22 -19.49 6.00 0.86
N GLN A 23 -18.93 7.21 0.96
CA GLN A 23 -18.59 8.01 -0.21
C GLN A 23 -17.53 7.34 -1.11
N ASP A 24 -16.55 6.63 -0.55
CA ASP A 24 -15.56 5.86 -1.34
C ASP A 24 -16.20 4.65 -2.04
N PHE A 25 -17.14 3.96 -1.37
CA PHE A 25 -17.91 2.90 -2.01
C PHE A 25 -18.76 3.43 -3.16
N GLU A 26 -19.43 4.57 -3.01
CA GLU A 26 -20.20 5.20 -4.09
C GLU A 26 -19.32 5.52 -5.32
N LEU A 27 -18.12 6.09 -5.12
CA LEU A 27 -17.19 6.34 -6.23
C LEU A 27 -16.72 5.04 -6.90
N LYS A 28 -16.50 3.99 -6.11
CA LYS A 28 -16.11 2.67 -6.62
C LYS A 28 -17.20 2.03 -7.46
N ASP A 29 -18.45 2.15 -7.03
CA ASP A 29 -19.60 1.60 -7.76
C ASP A 29 -19.89 2.42 -9.03
N ALA A 30 -19.62 3.72 -9.01
CA ALA A 30 -19.82 4.60 -10.17
C ALA A 30 -18.70 4.53 -11.24
N SER A 31 -17.55 3.91 -10.93
CA SER A 31 -16.39 3.88 -11.83
C SER A 31 -16.19 2.52 -12.48
N ASN A 32 -16.03 2.53 -13.80
CA ASN A 32 -15.64 1.35 -14.58
C ASN A 32 -14.11 1.12 -14.66
N LEU A 33 -13.28 1.89 -13.92
CA LEU A 33 -11.82 1.86 -14.07
C LEU A 33 -11.24 0.46 -13.88
N LEU A 34 -11.80 -0.33 -12.96
CA LEU A 34 -11.39 -1.72 -12.73
C LEU A 34 -12.41 -2.74 -13.26
N GLU A 35 -13.38 -2.34 -14.08
CA GLU A 35 -14.36 -3.27 -14.63
C GLU A 35 -13.81 -4.01 -15.85
N GLY A 36 -13.70 -5.34 -15.77
CA GLY A 36 -13.22 -6.18 -16.87
C GLY A 36 -11.73 -6.03 -17.17
N HIS A 37 -10.94 -5.55 -16.21
CA HIS A 37 -9.48 -5.60 -16.30
C HIS A 37 -8.98 -7.05 -16.15
N THR A 38 -7.93 -7.39 -16.86
CA THR A 38 -7.17 -8.64 -16.69
C THR A 38 -5.88 -8.41 -15.95
N SER A 39 -5.25 -7.25 -16.13
CA SER A 39 -4.03 -6.89 -15.43
C SER A 39 -3.92 -5.37 -15.30
N ILE A 40 -3.34 -4.90 -14.20
CA ILE A 40 -3.18 -3.48 -13.88
C ILE A 40 -1.79 -3.22 -13.30
N ILE A 41 -1.21 -2.09 -13.67
CA ILE A 41 0.08 -1.63 -13.14
C ILE A 41 -0.03 -0.15 -12.87
N MET A 42 0.46 0.27 -11.71
CA MET A 42 0.43 1.66 -11.29
C MET A 42 1.85 2.13 -11.00
N HIS A 43 2.26 3.19 -11.69
CA HIS A 43 3.50 3.93 -11.44
C HIS A 43 3.18 5.29 -10.80
N ALA A 44 4.22 6.04 -10.41
CA ALA A 44 4.13 7.32 -9.69
C ALA A 44 3.02 8.25 -10.19
N SER A 45 2.89 8.41 -11.51
CA SER A 45 1.94 9.32 -12.17
C SER A 45 1.18 8.68 -13.32
N VAL A 46 1.22 7.35 -13.46
CA VAL A 46 0.64 6.66 -14.63
C VAL A 46 -0.01 5.35 -14.20
N PHE A 47 -1.24 5.14 -14.67
CA PHE A 47 -1.97 3.88 -14.58
C PHE A 47 -1.90 3.17 -15.93
N HIS A 48 -1.60 1.88 -15.91
CA HIS A 48 -1.66 0.99 -17.05
C HIS A 48 -2.70 -0.09 -16.76
N GLY A 49 -3.63 -0.31 -17.69
CA GLY A 49 -4.65 -1.33 -17.55
C GLY A 49 -4.82 -2.12 -18.84
N LEU A 50 -4.86 -3.44 -18.73
CA LEU A 50 -5.27 -4.34 -19.78
C LEU A 50 -6.71 -4.80 -19.50
N TYR A 51 -7.60 -4.66 -20.47
CA TYR A 51 -9.02 -4.95 -20.34
C TYR A 51 -9.46 -5.99 -21.37
N LYS A 52 -10.27 -6.94 -20.93
CA LYS A 52 -10.89 -7.96 -21.79
C LYS A 52 -12.33 -8.18 -21.35
N ARG A 53 -13.28 -7.72 -22.17
CA ARG A 53 -14.71 -8.00 -21.98
C ARG A 53 -15.14 -9.17 -22.87
N PRO A 54 -16.19 -9.93 -22.49
CA PRO A 54 -16.75 -10.95 -23.37
C PRO A 54 -17.13 -10.32 -24.72
N SER A 55 -16.74 -10.94 -25.83
CA SER A 55 -16.98 -10.48 -27.22
C SER A 55 -16.29 -9.19 -27.68
N GLU A 56 -15.36 -8.62 -26.91
CA GLU A 56 -14.55 -7.46 -27.32
C GLU A 56 -13.07 -7.79 -27.52
N ALA A 57 -12.39 -7.00 -28.36
CA ALA A 57 -10.94 -7.02 -28.47
C ALA A 57 -10.28 -6.56 -27.16
N ILE A 58 -9.08 -7.08 -26.87
CA ILE A 58 -8.28 -6.65 -25.72
C ILE A 58 -7.93 -5.18 -25.89
N ARG A 59 -8.08 -4.39 -24.82
CA ARG A 59 -7.72 -2.97 -24.81
C ARG A 59 -6.61 -2.73 -23.80
N TYR A 60 -5.57 -2.03 -24.23
CA TYR A 60 -4.52 -1.52 -23.35
C TYR A 60 -4.71 -0.02 -23.15
N VAL A 61 -4.61 0.43 -21.91
CA VAL A 61 -4.97 1.81 -21.56
C VAL A 61 -3.92 2.38 -20.66
N VAL A 62 -3.47 3.58 -20.99
CA VAL A 62 -2.55 4.38 -20.19
C VAL A 62 -3.29 5.63 -19.73
N VAL A 63 -3.35 5.88 -18.43
CA VAL A 63 -3.99 7.08 -17.86
C VAL A 63 -2.97 7.83 -17.03
N HIS A 64 -2.70 9.08 -17.39
CA HIS A 64 -1.76 9.94 -16.67
C HIS A 64 -2.45 10.72 -15.55
N ASP A 65 -1.80 10.86 -14.41
CA ASP A 65 -2.28 11.72 -13.34
C ASP A 65 -2.01 13.19 -13.68
N VAL A 66 -3.02 13.82 -14.26
CA VAL A 66 -3.08 15.26 -14.47
C VAL A 66 -4.26 15.77 -13.64
N PRO A 67 -4.02 16.43 -12.49
CA PRO A 67 -5.09 16.93 -11.62
C PRO A 67 -6.08 17.83 -12.37
N ASP A 68 -7.34 17.81 -11.91
CA ASP A 68 -8.44 18.63 -12.45
C ASP A 68 -8.74 18.45 -13.95
N THR A 69 -8.44 17.27 -14.50
CA THR A 69 -8.76 16.87 -15.87
C THR A 69 -9.51 15.55 -15.93
N LEU A 70 -9.94 15.12 -17.13
CA LEU A 70 -10.54 13.80 -17.35
C LEU A 70 -9.64 12.68 -16.81
N SER A 71 -8.36 12.64 -17.18
CA SER A 71 -7.44 11.58 -16.76
C SER A 71 -7.26 11.56 -15.24
N GLY A 72 -7.09 12.72 -14.60
CA GLY A 72 -7.02 12.83 -13.15
C GLY A 72 -8.32 12.44 -12.43
N ASN A 73 -9.48 12.74 -13.02
CA ASN A 73 -10.79 12.35 -12.49
C ASN A 73 -11.06 10.86 -12.62
N ILE A 74 -10.63 10.22 -13.72
CA ILE A 74 -10.68 8.77 -13.88
C ILE A 74 -9.89 8.09 -12.76
N LEU A 75 -8.64 8.52 -12.53
CA LEU A 75 -7.77 7.93 -11.50
C LEU A 75 -8.32 8.10 -10.08
N ARG A 76 -9.11 9.16 -9.84
CA ARG A 76 -9.80 9.45 -8.58
C ARG A 76 -11.22 8.86 -8.52
N LEU A 77 -11.60 8.04 -9.50
CA LEU A 77 -12.92 7.41 -9.66
C LEU A 77 -14.10 8.40 -9.78
N ARG A 78 -13.82 9.64 -10.14
CA ARG A 78 -14.83 10.70 -10.38
C ARG A 78 -15.34 10.72 -11.81
N ALA A 79 -14.69 9.96 -12.69
CA ALA A 79 -15.10 9.74 -14.06
C ALA A 79 -14.85 8.28 -14.42
N SER A 80 -15.60 7.80 -15.41
CA SER A 80 -15.38 6.49 -16.02
C SER A 80 -14.48 6.62 -17.24
N LEU A 81 -13.78 5.53 -17.56
CA LEU A 81 -13.09 5.37 -18.83
C LEU A 81 -14.08 5.58 -19.98
N PRO A 82 -13.70 6.31 -21.03
CA PRO A 82 -14.61 6.87 -22.03
C PRO A 82 -15.27 5.83 -22.96
N TRP A 83 -14.92 4.54 -22.86
CA TRP A 83 -15.47 3.49 -23.72
C TRP A 83 -16.53 2.59 -23.09
N SER A 84 -17.00 2.87 -21.86
CA SER A 84 -18.27 2.29 -21.41
C SER A 84 -19.45 3.05 -22.02
N PRO A 85 -20.47 2.38 -22.59
CA PRO A 85 -21.80 2.97 -22.58
C PRO A 85 -22.24 3.14 -21.12
N PRO A 86 -23.03 4.19 -20.78
CA PRO A 86 -23.58 4.34 -19.44
C PRO A 86 -24.45 3.13 -19.06
N PRO A 87 -24.75 2.92 -17.76
CA PRO A 87 -25.74 1.94 -17.32
C PRO A 87 -27.05 2.14 -18.10
N GLN A 88 -27.63 1.03 -18.54
CA GLN A 88 -28.76 0.94 -19.46
C GLN A 88 -29.87 1.96 -19.22
N ASP A 89 -30.00 2.91 -20.15
CA ASP A 89 -31.28 3.52 -20.56
C ASP A 89 -31.05 4.33 -21.86
N SER A 90 -30.80 3.64 -22.95
CA SER A 90 -31.14 4.16 -24.29
C SER A 90 -31.14 3.02 -25.31
N LEU A 91 -32.35 2.55 -25.62
CA LEU A 91 -32.66 1.76 -26.80
C LEU A 91 -32.34 2.59 -28.06
N LEU A 92 -31.17 2.40 -28.66
CA LEU A 92 -30.92 2.82 -30.03
C LEU A 92 -30.15 1.76 -30.83
N SER A 93 -30.95 1.03 -31.62
CA SER A 93 -30.68 0.35 -32.90
C SER A 93 -29.37 -0.44 -33.07
N LEU A 94 -29.55 -1.76 -33.00
CA LEU A 94 -28.63 -2.87 -33.26
C LEU A 94 -28.33 -3.12 -34.76
N ASP A 95 -28.23 -2.08 -35.60
CA ASP A 95 -27.95 -2.27 -37.03
C ASP A 95 -26.71 -1.50 -37.48
N LYS A 96 -25.54 -2.08 -37.22
CA LYS A 96 -24.27 -1.98 -38.00
C LYS A 96 -23.11 -2.62 -37.23
N LEU A 97 -23.11 -3.95 -37.14
CA LEU A 97 -21.89 -4.71 -36.84
C LEU A 97 -21.84 -5.89 -37.81
N GLY A 98 -21.34 -5.60 -39.01
CA GLY A 98 -20.99 -6.62 -39.99
C GLY A 98 -19.72 -7.34 -39.56
N ALA A 99 -19.78 -8.67 -39.67
CA ALA A 99 -18.65 -9.59 -39.80
C ALA A 99 -17.63 -9.59 -38.64
N ILE A 100 -17.94 -10.38 -37.61
CA ILE A 100 -16.90 -11.02 -36.79
C ILE A 100 -16.34 -12.17 -37.65
N ARG A 101 -15.10 -12.03 -38.11
CA ARG A 101 -14.29 -13.13 -38.61
C ARG A 101 -13.16 -13.38 -37.61
N ASP A 102 -12.93 -14.66 -37.36
CA ASP A 102 -11.65 -15.22 -36.89
C ASP A 102 -10.52 -14.67 -37.76
N ASP A 103 -9.73 -13.72 -37.24
CA ASP A 103 -8.28 -13.68 -37.41
C ASP A 103 -7.70 -12.51 -36.58
N GLU A 104 -6.62 -12.80 -35.87
CA GLU A 104 -5.69 -11.87 -35.21
C GLU A 104 -6.20 -11.00 -34.04
N THR A 105 -5.60 -11.27 -32.88
CA THR A 105 -5.64 -10.50 -31.62
C THR A 105 -5.22 -9.03 -31.82
N GLN A 106 -6.10 -8.18 -32.35
CA GLN A 106 -5.88 -6.73 -32.39
C GLN A 106 -6.04 -6.15 -30.98
N ILE A 107 -4.95 -6.08 -30.22
CA ILE A 107 -4.91 -5.23 -29.02
C ILE A 107 -5.00 -3.78 -29.48
N ARG A 108 -6.00 -3.03 -29.00
CA ARG A 108 -6.10 -1.58 -29.22
C ARG A 108 -5.57 -0.84 -28.01
N GLY A 109 -4.66 0.11 -28.23
CA GLY A 109 -4.07 0.92 -27.17
C GLY A 109 -4.69 2.32 -27.12
N TYR A 110 -4.94 2.84 -25.92
CA TYR A 110 -5.40 4.22 -25.72
C TYR A 110 -4.55 4.92 -24.65
N GLU A 111 -4.13 6.15 -24.90
CA GLU A 111 -3.50 7.02 -23.91
C GLU A 111 -4.47 8.16 -23.55
N ILE A 112 -4.67 8.39 -22.25
CA ILE A 112 -5.49 9.46 -21.71
C ILE A 112 -4.57 10.36 -20.88
N ARG A 113 -4.34 11.59 -21.36
CA ARG A 113 -3.47 12.57 -20.69
C ARG A 113 -4.19 13.90 -20.63
N GLY A 114 -4.49 14.36 -19.42
CA GLY A 114 -5.30 15.55 -19.27
C GLY A 114 -6.72 15.29 -19.76
N ASN A 115 -7.17 16.07 -20.73
CA ASN A 115 -8.47 15.89 -21.39
C ASN A 115 -8.35 15.20 -22.75
N ASP A 116 -7.13 14.89 -23.20
CA ASP A 116 -6.87 14.32 -24.51
C ASP A 116 -6.89 12.80 -24.45
N ILE A 117 -7.52 12.19 -25.46
CA ILE A 117 -7.55 10.73 -25.67
C ILE A 117 -6.94 10.47 -27.04
N SER A 118 -5.87 9.68 -27.09
CA SER A 118 -5.19 9.29 -28.33
C SER A 118 -5.09 7.78 -28.45
N GLU A 119 -5.09 7.27 -29.68
CA GLU A 119 -4.82 5.86 -29.94
C GLU A 119 -3.30 5.61 -29.94
N ILE A 120 -2.86 4.60 -29.21
CA ILE A 120 -1.46 4.17 -29.19
C ILE A 120 -1.21 3.32 -30.43
N SER A 121 -0.43 3.86 -31.35
CA SER A 121 -0.13 3.20 -32.62
C SER A 121 0.98 2.15 -32.46
N GLY A 122 0.63 0.87 -32.63
CA GLY A 122 1.55 -0.26 -32.72
C GLY A 122 1.72 -1.07 -31.43
N LEU A 123 1.57 -2.40 -31.55
CA LEU A 123 1.74 -3.39 -30.47
C LEU A 123 3.10 -3.31 -29.76
N SER A 124 4.16 -2.89 -30.46
CA SER A 124 5.51 -2.74 -29.91
C SER A 124 5.65 -1.57 -28.91
N ALA A 125 4.70 -0.64 -28.88
CA ALA A 125 4.64 0.44 -27.89
C ALA A 125 3.88 0.03 -26.61
N ILE A 126 3.25 -1.16 -26.62
CA ILE A 126 2.60 -1.73 -25.44
C ILE A 126 3.65 -2.54 -24.70
N PRO A 127 4.06 -2.12 -23.49
CA PRO A 127 5.04 -2.84 -22.70
C PRO A 127 4.38 -4.08 -22.06
N LEU A 128 3.96 -5.05 -22.88
CA LEU A 128 3.32 -6.29 -22.44
C LEU A 128 4.19 -7.08 -21.44
N GLY A 129 5.51 -6.91 -21.52
CA GLY A 129 6.47 -7.45 -20.56
C GLY A 129 6.32 -6.90 -19.13
N LEU A 130 5.59 -5.79 -18.94
CA LEU A 130 5.24 -5.31 -17.60
C LEU A 130 4.09 -6.12 -16.96
N PHE A 131 3.22 -6.75 -17.77
CA PHE A 131 2.05 -7.50 -17.30
C PHE A 131 2.26 -9.01 -17.26
N ILE A 132 3.51 -9.47 -17.36
CA ILE A 132 3.84 -10.87 -17.05
C ILE A 132 3.62 -11.00 -15.55
N GLU A 133 2.60 -11.77 -15.18
CA GLU A 133 2.23 -12.02 -13.78
C GLU A 133 3.45 -12.57 -13.04
N ASP A 134 3.92 -11.86 -12.02
CA ASP A 134 4.52 -12.51 -10.86
C ASP A 134 3.36 -13.29 -10.24
N ASP A 135 3.20 -14.54 -10.67
CA ASP A 135 2.28 -15.47 -10.06
C ASP A 135 2.71 -15.64 -8.60
N ASP A 136 1.94 -15.06 -7.67
CA ASP A 136 2.10 -15.29 -6.23
C ASP A 136 1.86 -16.78 -5.88
N SER A 137 1.49 -17.63 -6.86
CA SER A 137 1.55 -19.07 -6.77
C SER A 137 2.80 -19.65 -7.45
N GLU A 138 3.70 -20.10 -6.59
CA GLU A 138 4.87 -20.95 -6.87
C GLU A 138 6.12 -20.27 -7.45
N GLU A 139 7.20 -20.40 -6.68
CA GLU A 139 8.61 -20.43 -7.08
C GLU A 139 8.90 -20.15 -8.57
N GLU A 140 9.25 -18.92 -8.97
CA GLU A 140 10.42 -18.68 -9.84
C GLU A 140 10.75 -17.20 -10.15
N ASN A 141 12.05 -16.91 -10.08
CA ASN A 141 12.80 -15.98 -10.95
C ASN A 141 12.82 -14.46 -10.75
N THR A 142 13.03 -13.98 -9.52
CA THR A 142 13.89 -12.79 -9.31
C THR A 142 15.35 -13.21 -9.08
N ALA A 143 15.93 -13.92 -10.05
CA ALA A 143 17.20 -14.62 -9.87
C ALA A 143 18.47 -13.75 -9.87
N ASP A 144 18.43 -12.47 -10.25
CA ASP A 144 19.67 -11.77 -10.65
C ASP A 144 20.04 -10.45 -9.96
N VAL A 145 19.36 -9.98 -8.92
CA VAL A 145 19.81 -8.73 -8.24
C VAL A 145 19.81 -8.75 -6.71
N VAL A 146 19.33 -9.82 -6.06
CA VAL A 146 19.31 -9.87 -4.60
C VAL A 146 20.27 -10.93 -4.10
N ALA A 147 21.12 -10.56 -3.14
CA ALA A 147 22.05 -11.48 -2.48
C ALA A 147 21.25 -12.64 -1.87
N LYS A 148 21.16 -13.75 -2.61
CA LYS A 148 20.45 -14.95 -2.18
C LYS A 148 21.02 -15.40 -0.84
N LEU A 149 20.12 -15.72 0.08
CA LEU A 149 20.45 -16.22 1.39
C LEU A 149 21.33 -17.46 1.30
N SER A 150 22.47 -17.46 2.00
CA SER A 150 23.26 -18.66 2.12
C SER A 150 22.61 -19.59 3.16
N PRO A 151 22.44 -20.89 2.90
CA PRO A 151 21.94 -21.84 3.89
C PRO A 151 22.75 -21.84 5.21
N ALA A 152 24.01 -21.40 5.16
CA ALA A 152 24.89 -21.27 6.31
C ALA A 152 24.46 -20.16 7.29
N ASP A 153 23.78 -19.12 6.84
CA ASP A 153 23.35 -18.02 7.72
C ASP A 153 22.13 -18.43 8.55
N VAL A 154 21.18 -19.14 7.93
CA VAL A 154 20.05 -19.75 8.64
C VAL A 154 20.54 -20.79 9.63
N ALA A 155 21.51 -21.63 9.24
CA ALA A 155 21.99 -22.73 10.08
C ALA A 155 22.50 -22.29 11.47
N LYS A 156 22.95 -21.03 11.61
CA LYS A 156 23.40 -20.41 12.88
C LYS A 156 22.26 -20.14 13.86
N LEU A 157 21.01 -20.08 13.39
CA LEU A 157 19.84 -19.86 14.24
C LEU A 157 19.55 -21.10 15.09
N PRO A 158 19.07 -20.91 16.33
CA PRO A 158 18.71 -22.02 17.20
C PRO A 158 17.57 -22.84 16.59
N LEU A 159 17.65 -24.16 16.72
CA LEU A 159 16.56 -25.07 16.35
C LEU A 159 15.39 -24.90 17.32
N ILE A 160 14.21 -24.65 16.78
CA ILE A 160 12.95 -24.48 17.50
C ILE A 160 12.06 -25.69 17.24
N VAL A 161 11.52 -26.27 18.31
CA VAL A 161 10.44 -27.26 18.18
C VAL A 161 9.19 -26.51 17.74
N TYR A 162 8.84 -26.66 16.46
CA TYR A 162 7.71 -25.97 15.86
C TYR A 162 6.38 -26.45 16.47
N ASP A 163 5.49 -25.50 16.75
CA ASP A 163 4.14 -25.75 17.27
C ASP A 163 3.22 -24.73 16.61
N GLU A 164 2.43 -25.18 15.65
CA GLU A 164 1.54 -24.34 14.84
C GLU A 164 0.54 -23.50 15.64
N ARG A 165 0.31 -23.81 16.93
CA ARG A 165 -0.61 -23.06 17.79
C ARG A 165 0.01 -21.77 18.30
N ILE A 166 1.34 -21.74 18.45
CA ILE A 166 2.07 -20.62 19.05
C ILE A 166 3.20 -20.09 18.17
N HIS A 167 3.51 -20.78 17.07
CA HIS A 167 4.54 -20.41 16.12
C HIS A 167 3.97 -20.12 14.74
N PHE A 168 4.64 -19.20 14.05
CA PHE A 168 4.55 -18.97 12.62
C PHE A 168 5.93 -19.25 12.02
N ALA A 169 5.99 -19.89 10.85
CA ALA A 169 7.25 -20.17 10.16
C ALA A 169 7.14 -19.82 8.68
N LYS A 170 8.15 -19.13 8.14
CA LYS A 170 8.29 -18.84 6.70
C LYS A 170 9.70 -19.18 6.23
N PHE A 171 9.84 -19.43 4.93
CA PHE A 171 11.17 -19.41 4.35
C PHE A 171 11.69 -17.97 4.31
N PRO A 172 12.90 -17.71 4.83
CA PRO A 172 13.52 -16.41 4.69
C PRO A 172 13.80 -16.13 3.22
N ARG A 173 13.49 -14.92 2.76
CA ARG A 173 13.74 -14.51 1.38
C ARG A 173 15.14 -13.89 1.25
N LEU A 174 15.55 -13.10 2.24
CA LEU A 174 16.75 -12.27 2.20
C LEU A 174 17.66 -12.50 3.40
N SER A 175 18.99 -12.48 3.18
CA SER A 175 19.97 -12.45 4.26
C SER A 175 19.83 -11.22 5.15
N SER A 176 19.55 -10.07 4.53
CA SER A 176 19.38 -8.79 5.20
C SER A 176 18.22 -8.83 6.21
N GLU A 177 17.16 -9.59 5.92
CA GLU A 177 16.03 -9.79 6.85
C GLU A 177 16.50 -10.43 8.17
N ILE A 178 17.26 -11.53 8.09
CA ILE A 178 17.73 -12.25 9.28
C ILE A 178 18.68 -11.37 10.10
N VAL A 179 19.59 -10.65 9.43
CA VAL A 179 20.51 -9.72 10.08
C VAL A 179 19.74 -8.63 10.84
N ASN A 180 18.76 -8.00 10.19
CA ASN A 180 17.94 -6.95 10.79
C ASN A 180 17.12 -7.47 11.98
N LEU A 181 16.51 -8.65 11.86
CA LEU A 181 15.75 -9.29 12.94
C LEU A 181 16.64 -9.66 14.13
N LEU A 182 17.85 -10.17 13.88
CA LEU A 182 18.81 -10.46 14.94
C LEU A 182 19.29 -9.19 15.65
N GLN A 183 19.56 -8.12 14.89
CA GLN A 183 19.94 -6.83 15.47
C GLN A 183 18.79 -6.25 16.30
N ALA A 184 17.55 -6.30 15.81
CA ALA A 184 16.37 -5.86 16.56
C ALA A 184 16.23 -6.64 17.89
N LYS A 185 16.46 -7.95 17.86
CA LYS A 185 16.44 -8.81 19.06
C LYS A 185 17.59 -8.51 20.03
N GLU A 186 18.81 -8.30 19.52
CA GLU A 186 19.99 -7.96 20.33
C GLU A 186 19.78 -6.64 21.09
N HIS A 187 19.24 -5.63 20.41
CA HIS A 187 18.90 -4.33 20.98
C HIS A 187 17.57 -4.34 21.77
N LYS A 188 16.86 -5.48 21.82
CA LYS A 188 15.60 -5.67 22.54
C LYS A 188 14.52 -4.66 22.14
N LEU A 189 14.37 -4.43 20.83
CA LEU A 189 13.41 -3.46 20.34
C LEU A 189 11.99 -3.87 20.71
N LEU A 190 11.23 -2.92 21.27
CA LEU A 190 9.82 -3.12 21.59
C LEU A 190 8.98 -3.01 20.31
N ASN A 191 7.88 -3.78 20.27
CA ASN A 191 6.89 -3.71 19.18
C ASN A 191 7.48 -4.03 17.78
N VAL A 192 8.55 -4.83 17.74
CA VAL A 192 9.09 -5.49 16.54
C VAL A 192 8.99 -7.00 16.77
N VAL A 193 8.67 -7.79 15.74
CA VAL A 193 8.51 -9.24 15.88
C VAL A 193 9.84 -9.93 16.21
N ASP A 194 9.80 -10.85 17.17
CA ASP A 194 10.98 -11.61 17.59
C ASP A 194 11.27 -12.77 16.64
N LEU A 195 12.50 -12.84 16.12
CA LEU A 195 13.03 -14.06 15.50
C LEU A 195 13.40 -15.07 16.58
N LEU A 196 12.62 -16.15 16.71
CA LEU A 196 12.85 -17.18 17.72
C LEU A 196 14.01 -18.08 17.34
N GLY A 197 14.09 -18.48 16.07
CA GLY A 197 15.10 -19.37 15.54
C GLY A 197 14.67 -19.96 14.20
N ARG A 198 14.90 -21.25 14.01
CA ARG A 198 14.54 -21.97 12.78
C ARG A 198 13.98 -23.37 13.02
N THR A 199 13.30 -23.91 12.03
CA THR A 199 12.97 -25.33 11.92
C THR A 199 14.16 -26.15 11.39
N ASP A 200 14.00 -27.47 11.37
CA ASP A 200 14.94 -28.43 10.77
C ASP A 200 15.03 -28.29 9.25
N ASP A 201 13.90 -28.01 8.59
CA ASP A 201 13.80 -27.75 7.15
C ASP A 201 14.23 -26.32 6.73
N GLY A 202 14.74 -25.51 7.65
CA GLY A 202 15.37 -24.22 7.34
C GLY A 202 14.43 -23.02 7.25
N ARG A 203 13.17 -23.14 7.69
CA ARG A 203 12.26 -21.99 7.85
C ARG A 203 12.62 -21.21 9.11
N ILE A 204 12.51 -19.89 9.06
CA ILE A 204 12.66 -19.02 10.24
C ILE A 204 11.35 -18.99 11.03
N VAL A 205 11.46 -18.98 12.37
CA VAL A 205 10.33 -19.17 13.29
C VAL A 205 10.10 -17.90 14.12
N PHE A 206 8.84 -17.51 14.23
CA PHE A 206 8.34 -16.34 14.96
C PHE A 206 7.21 -16.75 15.93
N PRO A 207 6.90 -15.92 16.94
CA PRO A 207 5.66 -16.05 17.68
C PRO A 207 4.46 -15.93 16.74
N LYS A 208 3.41 -16.73 16.97
CA LYS A 208 2.16 -16.61 16.24
C LYS A 208 1.37 -15.41 16.77
N LEU A 209 1.29 -14.38 15.94
CA LEU A 209 0.51 -13.17 16.17
C LEU A 209 -0.68 -13.12 15.19
N ASN A 210 -1.67 -12.29 15.49
CA ASN A 210 -2.82 -12.09 14.62
C ASN A 210 -2.49 -11.10 13.50
N ASN A 211 -2.98 -11.33 12.30
CA ASN A 211 -2.90 -10.32 11.23
C ASN A 211 -3.74 -9.08 11.57
N HIS A 212 -3.27 -7.90 11.16
CA HIS A 212 -3.92 -6.60 11.36
C HIS A 212 -5.35 -6.49 10.82
N HIS A 213 -5.83 -7.36 9.94
CA HIS A 213 -7.20 -7.24 9.38
C HIS A 213 -8.27 -7.23 10.49
N LYS A 214 -7.96 -7.81 11.66
CA LYS A 214 -8.78 -7.81 12.88
C LYS A 214 -8.59 -6.56 13.77
N LEU A 215 -7.62 -5.71 13.46
CA LEU A 215 -7.36 -4.39 14.06
C LEU A 215 -8.03 -3.25 13.25
N SER A 216 -8.97 -3.54 12.35
CA SER A 216 -9.56 -2.50 11.49
C SER A 216 -10.53 -1.57 12.23
N ALA A 217 -10.52 -0.30 11.84
CA ALA A 217 -11.20 0.81 12.52
C ALA A 217 -12.74 0.78 12.48
N ASN A 218 -13.37 -0.25 11.92
CA ASN A 218 -14.82 -0.45 12.09
C ASN A 218 -15.20 -0.71 13.56
N THR A 219 -14.23 -1.03 14.43
CA THR A 219 -14.46 -1.40 15.84
C THR A 219 -13.60 -0.61 16.84
N ILE A 220 -12.77 0.33 16.38
CA ILE A 220 -11.68 0.92 17.18
C ILE A 220 -11.81 2.44 17.22
N GLY A 221 -12.12 2.99 18.40
CA GLY A 221 -12.21 4.42 18.66
C GLY A 221 -10.85 5.13 18.69
N VAL A 222 -10.88 6.45 18.91
CA VAL A 222 -9.71 7.34 18.88
C VAL A 222 -8.62 6.87 19.84
N LEU A 223 -8.99 6.45 21.05
CA LEU A 223 -8.04 5.98 22.06
C LEU A 223 -7.23 4.76 21.59
N ALA A 224 -7.92 3.78 21.01
CA ALA A 224 -7.28 2.52 20.63
C ALA A 224 -6.41 2.70 19.37
N LEU A 225 -6.84 3.53 18.40
CA LEU A 225 -6.00 3.94 17.28
C LEU A 225 -4.76 4.71 17.73
N LYS A 226 -4.93 5.70 18.62
CA LYS A 226 -3.81 6.46 19.21
C LYS A 226 -2.80 5.52 19.87
N ARG A 227 -3.26 4.54 20.67
CA ARG A 227 -2.38 3.55 21.30
C ARG A 227 -1.60 2.73 20.27
N ILE A 228 -2.25 2.21 19.24
CA ILE A 228 -1.59 1.44 18.17
C ILE A 228 -0.53 2.30 17.48
N PHE A 229 -0.88 3.52 17.06
CA PHE A 229 0.07 4.40 16.38
C PHE A 229 1.25 4.80 17.27
N LEU A 230 1.05 4.98 18.58
CA LEU A 230 2.16 5.24 19.50
C LEU A 230 3.13 4.04 19.60
N GLN A 231 2.61 2.81 19.67
CA GLN A 231 3.45 1.61 19.69
C GLN A 231 4.27 1.47 18.40
N LEU A 232 3.64 1.71 17.25
CA LEU A 232 4.30 1.63 15.96
C LEU A 232 5.32 2.77 15.75
N ALA A 233 5.01 3.98 16.22
CA ALA A 233 5.95 5.10 16.18
C ALA A 233 7.19 4.82 17.04
N GLU A 234 7.01 4.25 18.24
CA GLU A 234 8.11 3.86 19.12
C GLU A 234 8.98 2.75 18.50
N ALA A 235 8.36 1.77 17.83
CA ALA A 235 9.10 0.73 17.11
C ALA A 235 9.97 1.31 15.99
N LEU A 236 9.44 2.27 15.23
CA LEU A 236 10.19 2.94 14.16
C LEU A 236 11.34 3.81 14.69
N ILE A 237 11.11 4.58 15.76
CA ILE A 237 12.17 5.37 16.40
C ILE A 237 13.32 4.46 16.83
N GLN A 238 13.00 3.30 17.41
CA GLN A 238 13.98 2.31 17.82
C GLN A 238 14.74 1.72 16.62
N LEU A 239 14.05 1.34 15.54
CA LEU A 239 14.69 0.85 14.31
C LEU A 239 15.65 1.90 13.71
N HIS A 240 15.19 3.15 13.59
CA HIS A 240 16.00 4.27 13.09
C HIS A 240 17.24 4.50 13.95
N SER A 241 17.12 4.39 15.28
CA SER A 241 18.24 4.56 16.22
C SER A 241 19.39 3.55 16.03
N ILE A 242 19.11 2.40 15.42
CA ILE A 242 20.10 1.36 15.10
C ILE A 242 20.44 1.31 13.61
N GLY A 243 19.99 2.30 12.82
CA GLY A 243 20.29 2.45 11.40
C GLY A 243 19.45 1.60 10.46
N ILE A 244 18.34 1.01 10.93
CA ILE A 244 17.42 0.23 10.09
C ILE A 244 16.27 1.13 9.64
N ILE A 245 16.11 1.29 8.33
CA ILE A 245 14.94 1.92 7.69
C ILE A 245 14.01 0.79 7.27
N HIS A 246 12.73 0.84 7.61
CA HIS A 246 11.79 -0.25 7.36
C HIS A 246 11.44 -0.39 5.87
N ARG A 247 11.22 0.73 5.17
CA ARG A 247 10.97 0.84 3.72
C ARG A 247 9.65 0.28 3.19
N ASP A 248 8.99 -0.63 3.91
CA ASP A 248 7.72 -1.26 3.52
C ASP A 248 6.65 -1.20 4.62
N LEU A 249 6.39 0.00 5.15
CA LEU A 249 5.35 0.21 6.16
C LEU A 249 3.96 0.20 5.54
N LEU A 250 3.34 -0.98 5.54
CA LEU A 250 1.99 -1.21 5.05
C LEU A 250 1.18 -2.07 6.02
N PRO A 251 -0.17 -2.04 5.97
CA PRO A 251 -0.99 -2.77 6.93
C PRO A 251 -0.62 -4.25 7.06
N ARG A 252 -0.31 -4.93 5.94
CA ARG A 252 0.14 -6.34 5.92
C ARG A 252 1.35 -6.64 6.81
N ASN A 253 2.20 -5.66 7.05
CA ASN A 253 3.42 -5.78 7.86
C ASN A 253 3.19 -5.38 9.32
N ILE A 254 1.93 -5.23 9.73
CA ILE A 254 1.52 -5.02 11.10
C ILE A 254 0.85 -6.30 11.63
N LEU A 255 1.35 -6.76 12.78
CA LEU A 255 0.80 -7.87 13.53
C LEU A 255 0.19 -7.38 14.84
N GLY A 256 -0.81 -8.09 15.35
CA GLY A 256 -1.49 -7.80 16.61
C GLY A 256 -1.35 -8.94 17.62
N SER A 257 -1.32 -8.60 18.89
CA SER A 257 -1.50 -9.56 19.97
C SER A 257 -2.90 -10.21 19.93
N SER A 258 -3.06 -11.32 20.65
CA SER A 258 -4.33 -12.06 20.74
C SER A 258 -5.48 -11.22 21.33
N ASP A 259 -5.16 -10.27 22.20
CA ASP A 259 -6.10 -9.34 22.84
C ASP A 259 -6.30 -8.02 22.07
N HIS A 260 -5.66 -7.88 20.91
CA HIS A 260 -5.71 -6.69 20.06
C HIS A 260 -5.25 -5.38 20.74
N GLN A 261 -4.50 -5.47 21.85
CA GLN A 261 -4.00 -4.29 22.56
C GLN A 261 -2.60 -3.85 22.10
N THR A 262 -1.84 -4.77 21.52
CA THR A 262 -0.44 -4.54 21.13
C THR A 262 -0.25 -4.80 19.64
N ALA A 263 0.41 -3.86 18.97
CA ALA A 263 0.81 -3.95 17.57
C ALA A 263 2.31 -4.17 17.45
N TYR A 264 2.74 -4.91 16.43
CA TYR A 264 4.13 -5.24 16.14
C TYR A 264 4.43 -4.98 14.67
N LEU A 265 5.59 -4.39 14.39
CA LEU A 265 6.18 -4.36 13.06
C LEU A 265 6.78 -5.73 12.74
N CYS A 266 6.58 -6.19 11.50
CA CYS A 266 7.26 -7.35 10.95
C CYS A 266 7.83 -7.03 9.57
N ASP A 267 8.48 -8.02 8.97
CA ASP A 267 8.98 -7.95 7.59
C ASP A 267 10.07 -6.88 7.39
N LEU A 268 11.24 -7.13 7.99
CA LEU A 268 12.42 -6.26 7.86
C LEU A 268 13.23 -6.55 6.58
N GLU A 269 12.54 -6.90 5.50
CA GLU A 269 13.05 -7.18 4.16
C GLU A 269 13.35 -5.87 3.40
N VAL A 270 14.35 -5.12 3.86
CA VAL A 270 14.63 -3.74 3.41
C VAL A 270 14.92 -3.59 1.91
N ASP A 271 15.29 -4.66 1.21
CA ASP A 271 15.61 -4.60 -0.22
C ASP A 271 14.37 -4.70 -1.13
N LEU A 272 13.19 -4.96 -0.55
CA LEU A 272 11.89 -5.03 -1.23
C LEU A 272 10.94 -3.93 -0.74
N GLY A 273 11.47 -2.71 -0.59
CA GLY A 273 10.72 -1.56 -0.09
C GLY A 273 9.57 -1.10 -0.99
N SER A 274 8.62 -0.37 -0.40
CA SER A 274 7.48 0.23 -1.09
C SER A 274 7.90 1.39 -1.99
N TRP A 275 7.29 1.46 -3.18
CA TRP A 275 7.55 2.51 -4.17
C TRP A 275 6.55 3.68 -4.09
N GLU A 276 5.71 3.73 -3.06
CA GLU A 276 4.65 4.74 -2.96
C GLU A 276 5.18 6.14 -2.64
N CYS A 277 6.30 6.22 -1.91
CA CYS A 277 6.96 7.48 -1.55
C CYS A 277 7.34 8.30 -2.80
N PRO A 278 7.02 9.61 -2.86
CA PRO A 278 7.26 10.43 -4.05
C PRO A 278 8.69 10.42 -4.57
N GLU A 279 9.69 10.53 -3.68
CA GLU A 279 11.11 10.54 -4.02
C GLU A 279 11.62 9.18 -4.50
N ILE A 280 11.05 8.09 -3.98
CA ILE A 280 11.36 6.71 -4.36
C ILE A 280 10.80 6.45 -5.75
N ALA A 281 9.53 6.81 -5.95
CA ALA A 281 8.84 6.69 -7.22
C ALA A 281 9.54 7.53 -8.32
N ALA A 282 10.00 8.73 -7.97
CA ALA A 282 10.78 9.58 -8.87
C ALA A 282 12.15 8.98 -9.22
N ALA A 283 12.86 8.40 -8.25
CA ALA A 283 14.15 7.74 -8.50
C ALA A 283 13.99 6.53 -9.44
N LEU A 284 13.00 5.67 -9.18
CA LEU A 284 12.72 4.48 -10.00
C LEU A 284 12.25 4.84 -11.42
N ALA A 285 11.65 6.01 -11.62
CA ALA A 285 11.30 6.48 -12.96
C ALA A 285 12.56 6.77 -13.82
N VAL A 286 13.70 7.08 -13.20
CA VAL A 286 14.96 7.42 -13.89
C VAL A 286 15.96 6.27 -13.86
N GLN A 287 16.00 5.48 -12.78
CA GLN A 287 17.00 4.44 -12.52
C GLN A 287 16.33 3.12 -12.16
N ARG A 288 15.83 2.40 -13.19
CA ARG A 288 15.10 1.14 -13.00
C ARG A 288 15.98 -0.06 -12.64
N GLU A 289 17.27 -0.01 -12.94
CA GLU A 289 18.14 -1.21 -12.93
C GLU A 289 18.92 -1.41 -11.63
N ASP A 290 19.14 -0.34 -10.84
CA ASP A 290 19.91 -0.42 -9.60
C ASP A 290 19.08 0.06 -8.39
N LEU A 291 18.43 -0.90 -7.73
CA LEU A 291 17.62 -0.65 -6.53
C LEU A 291 18.45 -0.15 -5.35
N SER A 292 19.78 -0.33 -5.35
CA SER A 292 20.65 0.14 -4.27
C SER A 292 20.81 1.66 -4.27
N LEU A 293 20.53 2.32 -5.39
CA LEU A 293 20.58 3.78 -5.55
C LEU A 293 19.27 4.47 -5.17
N VAL A 294 18.23 3.70 -4.83
CA VAL A 294 16.93 4.24 -4.47
C VAL A 294 17.02 4.91 -3.08
N PRO A 295 16.63 6.20 -2.95
CA PRO A 295 16.99 7.05 -1.81
C PRO A 295 16.10 6.83 -0.57
N TYR A 296 15.95 5.58 -0.13
CA TYR A 296 15.24 5.28 1.12
C TYR A 296 15.91 5.97 2.31
N SER A 297 15.08 6.55 3.18
CA SER A 297 15.50 7.30 4.36
C SER A 297 14.46 7.18 5.48
N GLU A 298 14.80 7.62 6.70
CA GLU A 298 13.82 7.72 7.79
C GLU A 298 12.59 8.55 7.39
N ALA A 299 12.79 9.60 6.57
CA ALA A 299 11.71 10.43 6.06
C ALA A 299 10.77 9.67 5.11
N SER A 300 11.25 8.63 4.42
CA SER A 300 10.40 7.74 3.62
C SER A 300 9.53 6.85 4.50
N ASP A 301 10.05 6.36 5.64
CA ASP A 301 9.22 5.65 6.63
C ASP A 301 8.16 6.58 7.25
N VAL A 302 8.49 7.84 7.53
CA VAL A 302 7.50 8.83 8.02
C VAL A 302 6.35 9.00 7.02
N TYR A 303 6.65 9.10 5.72
CA TYR A 303 5.62 9.19 4.69
C TYR A 303 4.71 7.95 4.70
N MET A 304 5.31 6.76 4.71
CA MET A 304 4.56 5.51 4.75
C MET A 304 3.79 5.32 6.05
N PHE A 305 4.28 5.86 7.18
CA PHE A 305 3.55 5.87 8.43
C PHE A 305 2.25 6.69 8.34
N GLY A 306 2.28 7.85 7.67
CA GLY A 306 1.07 8.63 7.38
C GLY A 306 0.07 7.87 6.50
N ARG A 307 0.57 7.13 5.50
CA ARG A 307 -0.23 6.23 4.64
C ARG A 307 -0.87 5.12 5.47
N LEU A 308 -0.06 4.43 6.27
CA LEU A 308 -0.49 3.39 7.20
C LEU A 308 -1.60 3.87 8.15
N MET A 309 -1.43 5.05 8.76
CA MET A 309 -2.47 5.65 9.61
C MET A 309 -3.79 5.83 8.86
N THR A 310 -3.74 6.31 7.62
CA THR A 310 -4.91 6.50 6.77
C THR A 310 -5.59 5.18 6.46
N ASP A 311 -4.82 4.16 6.08
CA ASP A 311 -5.33 2.82 5.76
C ASP A 311 -5.98 2.15 6.99
N PHE A 312 -5.37 2.31 8.17
CA PHE A 312 -5.95 1.82 9.42
C PHE A 312 -7.26 2.53 9.75
N ILE A 313 -7.29 3.86 9.68
CA ILE A 313 -8.47 4.67 10.05
C ILE A 313 -9.62 4.45 9.07
N LEU A 314 -9.35 4.52 7.77
CA LEU A 314 -10.38 4.47 6.74
C LEU A 314 -10.71 3.05 6.32
N SER A 315 -9.78 2.09 6.42
CA SER A 315 -10.00 0.66 6.08
C SER A 315 -10.83 0.45 4.81
N ASN A 316 -10.65 1.30 3.81
CA ASN A 316 -11.51 1.37 2.64
C ASN A 316 -10.95 0.53 1.48
N ALA A 317 -9.69 0.07 1.54
CA ALA A 317 -9.03 -0.63 0.44
C ALA A 317 -9.16 0.17 -0.87
N THR A 318 -8.47 1.31 -0.95
CA THR A 318 -8.46 2.15 -2.15
C THR A 318 -8.05 1.32 -3.38
N ARG A 319 -8.78 1.45 -4.50
CA ARG A 319 -8.51 0.76 -5.77
C ARG A 319 -7.33 1.35 -6.52
N THR A 320 -7.06 2.64 -6.31
CA THR A 320 -5.93 3.36 -6.92
C THR A 320 -5.20 4.19 -5.86
N ARG A 321 -3.91 4.46 -6.09
CA ARG A 321 -3.13 5.36 -5.21
C ARG A 321 -3.70 6.79 -5.16
N TRP A 322 -4.31 7.25 -6.25
CA TRP A 322 -4.85 8.60 -6.41
C TRP A 322 -6.20 8.82 -5.73
N GLN A 323 -6.95 7.76 -5.41
CA GLN A 323 -8.12 7.91 -4.57
C GLN A 323 -7.74 8.45 -3.19
N GLY A 324 -6.64 7.92 -2.64
CA GLY A 324 -6.15 8.21 -1.30
C GLY A 324 -5.63 9.65 -1.12
N MET A 325 -4.55 9.77 -0.35
CA MET A 325 -4.00 11.09 0.00
C MET A 325 -3.47 11.88 -1.21
N ASP A 326 -2.96 11.20 -2.24
CA ASP A 326 -2.44 11.81 -3.46
C ASP A 326 -3.54 12.58 -4.24
N GLY A 327 -4.82 12.23 -4.05
CA GLY A 327 -5.96 12.94 -4.64
C GLY A 327 -6.69 13.90 -3.72
N GLY A 328 -6.24 14.03 -2.46
CA GLY A 328 -6.83 14.93 -1.45
C GLY A 328 -8.20 14.51 -0.90
N ASN A 329 -8.73 13.35 -1.31
CA ASN A 329 -10.13 12.99 -1.07
C ASN A 329 -10.33 12.15 0.19
N TRP A 330 -9.39 11.26 0.51
CA TRP A 330 -9.50 10.32 1.61
C TRP A 330 -8.46 10.57 2.68
N LEU A 331 -8.55 11.74 3.29
CA LEU A 331 -7.78 12.07 4.48
C LEU A 331 -8.57 11.64 5.72
N PRO A 332 -7.91 11.05 6.73
CA PRO A 332 -8.59 10.69 7.96
C PRO A 332 -9.15 11.95 8.64
N PRO A 333 -10.26 11.83 9.39
CA PRO A 333 -10.82 12.96 10.11
C PRO A 333 -9.94 13.36 11.32
N ALA A 334 -10.28 14.50 11.92
CA ALA A 334 -9.74 14.87 13.22
C ALA A 334 -10.03 13.74 14.24
N PRO A 335 -9.12 13.48 15.19
CA PRO A 335 -7.94 14.28 15.51
C PRO A 335 -6.65 13.89 14.76
N PHE A 336 -6.67 12.85 13.91
CA PHE A 336 -5.45 12.34 13.27
C PHE A 336 -5.03 13.13 12.02
N ARG A 337 -5.97 13.84 11.38
CA ARG A 337 -5.78 14.53 10.10
C ARG A 337 -4.48 15.35 10.02
N SER A 338 -4.24 16.22 11.00
CA SER A 338 -3.09 17.13 10.94
C SER A 338 -1.76 16.39 10.97
N VAL A 339 -1.67 15.32 11.79
CA VAL A 339 -0.45 14.52 11.92
C VAL A 339 -0.16 13.79 10.62
N VAL A 340 -1.21 13.21 10.03
CA VAL A 340 -1.12 12.52 8.74
C VAL A 340 -0.66 13.47 7.63
N LEU A 341 -1.25 14.66 7.53
CA LEU A 341 -0.86 15.67 6.54
C LEU A 341 0.61 16.11 6.69
N ASP A 342 1.11 16.20 7.91
CA ASP A 342 2.51 16.53 8.17
C ASP A 342 3.47 15.38 7.81
N CYS A 343 3.02 14.13 7.90
CA CYS A 343 3.78 12.95 7.50
C CYS A 343 3.92 12.82 5.98
N VAL A 344 2.86 13.12 5.23
CA VAL A 344 2.78 12.84 3.78
C VAL A 344 3.15 14.01 2.87
N LYS A 345 3.94 14.96 3.37
CA LYS A 345 4.46 16.05 2.53
C LYS A 345 5.34 15.50 1.41
N ALA A 346 5.21 16.07 0.21
CA ALA A 346 5.95 15.60 -0.95
C ALA A 346 7.47 15.67 -0.75
N ALA A 347 7.99 16.79 -0.24
CA ALA A 347 9.41 16.96 0.05
C ALA A 347 9.80 16.22 1.34
N PRO A 348 10.79 15.30 1.32
CA PRO A 348 11.22 14.55 2.51
C PRO A 348 11.63 15.45 3.68
N SER A 349 12.34 16.55 3.39
CA SER A 349 12.80 17.51 4.39
C SER A 349 11.68 18.33 5.07
N ALA A 350 10.47 18.32 4.51
CA ALA A 350 9.33 19.03 5.08
C ALA A 350 8.49 18.15 6.02
N ARG A 351 8.74 16.83 6.02
CA ARG A 351 8.07 15.86 6.89
C ARG A 351 8.56 15.98 8.33
N LEU A 352 7.74 15.55 9.27
CA LEU A 352 8.15 15.40 10.67
C LEU A 352 9.21 14.31 10.81
N THR A 353 9.98 14.33 11.91
CA THR A 353 10.70 13.12 12.36
C THR A 353 9.73 12.20 13.10
N MET A 354 10.03 10.90 13.22
CA MET A 354 9.16 9.98 13.96
C MET A 354 9.00 10.37 15.44
N CYS A 355 10.02 10.98 16.07
CA CYS A 355 9.89 11.56 17.41
C CYS A 355 8.82 12.66 17.45
N GLN A 356 8.84 13.58 16.48
CA GLN A 356 7.82 14.64 16.39
C GLN A 356 6.43 14.08 16.08
N VAL A 357 6.34 13.02 15.26
CA VAL A 357 5.06 12.30 15.02
C VAL A 357 4.52 11.74 16.33
N LYS A 358 5.37 11.07 17.12
CA LYS A 358 5.01 10.54 18.44
C LYS A 358 4.51 11.64 19.38
N ASP A 359 5.25 12.75 19.50
CA ASP A 359 4.84 13.90 20.32
C ASP A 359 3.44 14.42 19.92
N ARG A 360 3.18 14.51 18.60
CA ARG A 360 1.88 14.94 18.07
C ARG A 360 0.77 13.94 18.37
N LEU A 361 1.05 12.64 18.29
CA LEU A 361 0.09 11.59 18.67
C LEU A 361 -0.20 11.64 20.17
N GLU A 362 0.80 11.83 21.02
CA GLU A 362 0.64 11.97 22.48
C GLU A 362 -0.24 13.18 22.83
N ALA A 363 -0.09 14.28 22.10
CA ALA A 363 -0.89 15.49 22.28
C ALA A 363 -2.36 15.37 21.86
N ILE A 364 -2.75 14.33 21.10
CA ILE A 364 -4.15 14.12 20.71
C ILE A 364 -5.02 13.95 21.97
N PRO A 365 -6.05 14.79 22.17
CA PRO A 365 -6.92 14.65 23.33
C PRO A 365 -7.69 13.34 23.25
N VAL A 366 -7.71 12.59 24.35
CA VAL A 366 -8.50 11.38 24.48
C VAL A 366 -9.81 11.73 25.20
N PRO A 367 -10.98 11.33 24.68
CA PRO A 367 -12.22 11.47 25.43
C PRO A 367 -12.09 10.73 26.77
N VAL A 368 -12.24 11.45 27.88
CA VAL A 368 -12.32 10.82 29.20
C VAL A 368 -13.64 10.05 29.25
N THR A 369 -13.57 8.72 29.16
CA THR A 369 -14.71 7.85 29.48
C THR A 369 -15.09 8.09 30.93
N LYS A 370 -16.29 8.63 31.16
CA LYS A 370 -16.91 8.67 32.49
C LYS A 370 -17.39 7.29 32.92
#